data_AF-A0A401P8G9-F1
#
_entry.id   AF-A0A401P8G9-F1
#
_cell.length_a   1.000
_cell.length_b   1.000
_cell.length_c   1.000
_cell.angle_alpha   90.00
_cell.angle_beta   90.00
_cell.angle_gamma   90.00
#
_symmetry.space_group_name_H-M   'P 1'
#
loop_
_entity.id
_entity.type
_entity.pdbx_description
1 polymer ?
#
loop_
_entity_poly.entity_id
_entity_poly.type
_entity_poly.pdbx_seq_one_letter_code
_entity_poly.pdbx_strand_id
1 'polypeptide(L)'
;MVQSDDGRNVPVVQAYAYGKYLGDLKVTFDVNGIVTKAEGNPILLDSSVPQDEMLLADVNNWKKALANFSKEFIGQTLVYLNGTTEECRNRECNMGNLICEAM
;
A
#
# COMPACT_ATOMS: atom_id res chain seq x y z
N MET A 1 12.65 12.34 -17.19
CA MET A 1 12.09 13.63 -17.58
C MET A 1 11.22 13.43 -18.80
N VAL A 2 10.13 14.18 -18.92
CA VAL A 2 9.25 14.20 -20.08
C VAL A 2 9.27 15.61 -20.66
N GLN A 3 9.33 15.75 -21.97
CA GLN A 3 9.30 17.07 -22.61
C GLN A 3 7.86 17.58 -22.71
N SER A 4 7.60 18.80 -22.25
CA SER A 4 6.31 19.48 -22.40
C SER A 4 6.19 20.20 -23.73
N ASP A 5 4.97 20.58 -24.11
CA ASP A 5 4.68 21.28 -25.38
C ASP A 5 5.40 22.64 -25.51
N ASP A 6 5.72 23.27 -24.38
CA ASP A 6 6.50 24.52 -24.31
C ASP A 6 8.02 24.30 -24.26
N GLY A 7 8.47 23.06 -24.47
CA GLY A 7 9.88 22.68 -24.62
C GLY A 7 10.64 22.42 -23.32
N ARG A 8 10.01 22.54 -22.14
CA ARG A 8 10.66 22.29 -20.84
C ARG A 8 10.76 20.79 -20.54
N ASN A 9 11.77 20.43 -19.74
CA ASN A 9 11.90 19.08 -19.20
C ASN A 9 11.17 19.01 -17.85
N VAL A 10 10.18 18.12 -17.75
CA VAL A 10 9.34 17.95 -16.55
C VAL A 10 9.68 16.63 -15.85
N PRO A 11 10.01 16.64 -14.54
CA PRO A 11 10.16 15.41 -13.78
C PRO A 11 8.78 14.83 -13.46
N VAL A 12 8.58 13.55 -13.82
CA VAL A 12 7.39 12.78 -13.46
C VAL A 12 7.83 11.69 -12.49
N VAL A 13 7.21 11.63 -11.32
CA VAL A 13 7.60 10.70 -10.25
C VAL A 13 6.38 10.04 -9.62
N GLN A 14 6.59 8.81 -9.13
CA GLN A 14 5.68 8.07 -8.28
C GLN A 14 6.52 7.20 -7.33
N ALA A 15 6.00 6.90 -6.14
CA ALA A 15 6.68 6.10 -5.12
C ALA A 15 5.98 4.75 -4.88
N TYR A 16 5.66 4.03 -5.95
CA TYR A 16 5.01 2.71 -5.90
C TYR A 16 3.70 2.72 -5.07
N ALA A 17 3.57 1.83 -4.07
CA ALA A 17 2.38 1.63 -3.25
C ALA A 17 2.72 1.07 -1.85
N TYR A 18 1.71 1.02 -0.98
CA TYR A 18 1.72 0.41 0.37
C TYR A 18 2.72 1.01 1.37
N GLY A 19 3.25 2.20 1.10
CA GLY A 19 4.26 2.82 1.96
C GLY A 19 5.61 2.08 1.97
N LYS A 20 5.88 1.20 0.99
CA LYS A 20 7.14 0.43 0.92
C LYS A 20 8.35 1.31 0.59
N TYR A 21 8.13 2.38 -0.18
CA TYR A 21 9.16 3.32 -0.57
C TYR A 21 8.76 4.74 -0.19
N LEU A 22 9.74 5.52 0.26
CA LEU A 22 9.62 6.97 0.40
C LEU A 22 10.20 7.63 -0.84
N GLY A 23 9.39 8.37 -1.60
CA GLY A 23 9.89 9.13 -2.73
C GLY A 23 10.82 10.25 -2.27
N ASP A 24 12.07 10.24 -2.74
CA ASP A 24 13.05 11.30 -2.51
C ASP A 24 13.49 11.88 -3.85
N LEU A 25 13.19 13.16 -4.06
CA LEU A 25 13.50 13.91 -5.28
C LEU A 25 14.02 15.29 -4.92
N LYS A 26 15.26 15.59 -5.32
CA LYS A 26 15.88 16.90 -5.22
C LYS A 26 15.69 17.63 -6.55
N VAL A 27 15.06 18.79 -6.48
CA VAL A 27 14.81 19.64 -7.66
C VAL A 27 15.53 20.96 -7.47
N THR A 28 16.34 21.33 -8.46
CA THR A 28 17.01 22.63 -8.52
C THR A 28 16.25 23.54 -9.49
N PHE A 29 15.97 24.75 -9.03
CA PHE A 29 15.30 25.80 -9.81
C PHE A 29 16.26 26.96 -10.07
N ASP A 30 16.10 27.64 -11.21
CA ASP A 30 16.73 28.93 -11.44
C ASP A 30 15.94 30.09 -10.79
N VAL A 31 16.42 31.31 -10.98
CA VAL A 31 15.78 32.54 -10.43
C VAL A 31 14.40 32.83 -11.02
N ASN A 32 14.07 32.22 -12.17
CA ASN A 32 12.77 32.36 -12.83
C ASN A 32 11.83 31.20 -12.46
N GLY A 33 12.25 30.27 -11.60
CA GLY A 33 11.47 29.11 -11.19
C GLY A 33 11.45 27.96 -12.21
N ILE A 34 12.38 27.95 -13.17
CA ILE A 34 12.51 26.86 -14.14
C ILE A 34 13.39 25.75 -13.58
N VAL A 35 12.95 24.50 -13.73
CA VAL A 35 13.70 23.32 -13.30
C VAL A 35 14.96 23.16 -14.14
N THR A 36 16.12 23.24 -13.50
CA THR A 36 17.43 23.05 -14.14
C THR A 36 18.00 21.65 -13.90
N LYS A 37 17.64 21.03 -12.77
CA LYS A 37 18.06 19.67 -12.41
C LYS A 37 16.99 18.99 -11.57
N ALA A 38 16.78 17.70 -11.79
CA ALA A 38 15.97 16.84 -10.94
C ALA A 38 16.67 15.49 -10.76
N GLU A 39 17.01 15.14 -9.53
CA GLU A 39 17.75 13.90 -9.20
C GLU A 39 17.26 13.31 -7.88
N GLY A 40 17.30 11.99 -7.76
CA GLY A 40 16.81 11.28 -6.58
C GLY A 40 16.38 9.86 -6.92
N ASN A 41 16.07 9.07 -5.90
CA ASN A 41 15.52 7.72 -6.03
C ASN A 41 14.62 7.42 -4.84
N PRO A 42 13.59 6.56 -4.99
CA PRO A 42 12.81 6.10 -3.86
C PRO A 42 13.67 5.38 -2.83
N ILE A 43 13.55 5.75 -1.57
CA ILE A 43 14.22 5.10 -0.44
C ILE A 43 13.40 3.88 -0.04
N LEU A 44 14.00 2.70 -0.04
CA LEU A 44 13.36 1.48 0.47
C LEU A 44 13.23 1.56 1.98
N LEU A 45 12.01 1.43 2.50
CA LEU A 45 11.74 1.37 3.94
C LEU A 45 11.77 -0.08 4.41
N ASP A 46 12.97 -0.62 4.61
CA ASP A 46 13.19 -1.96 5.17
C ASP A 46 13.63 -1.92 6.64
N SER A 47 14.02 -3.07 7.19
CA SER A 47 14.44 -3.18 8.59
C SER A 47 15.79 -2.51 8.92
N SER A 48 16.53 -2.02 7.92
CA SER A 48 17.72 -1.20 8.17
C SER A 48 17.37 0.20 8.69
N VAL A 49 16.15 0.66 8.43
CA VAL A 49 15.61 1.92 8.98
C VAL A 49 14.87 1.59 10.27
N PRO A 50 15.32 2.10 11.44
CA PRO A 50 14.64 1.85 12.70
C PRO A 50 13.26 2.51 12.69
N GLN A 51 12.30 1.84 13.34
CA GLN A 51 10.98 2.43 13.57
C GLN A 51 11.08 3.49 14.67
N ASP A 52 10.39 4.60 14.49
CA ASP A 52 10.25 5.62 15.54
C ASP A 52 9.49 5.04 16.75
N GLU A 53 10.07 5.18 17.95
CA GLU A 53 9.54 4.54 19.16
C GLU A 53 8.19 5.11 19.60
N MET A 54 8.00 6.43 19.46
CA MET A 54 6.74 7.08 19.83
C MET A 54 5.61 6.67 18.90
N LEU A 55 5.84 6.71 17.58
CA LEU A 55 4.87 6.26 16.59
C LEU A 55 4.56 4.77 16.71
N LEU A 56 5.58 3.95 17.00
CA LEU A 56 5.38 2.52 17.22
C LEU A 56 4.49 2.27 18.45
N ALA A 57 4.67 3.04 19.53
CA ALA A 57 3.82 2.97 20.72
C ALA A 57 2.36 3.33 20.40
N ASP A 58 2.13 4.39 19.62
CA ASP A 58 0.78 4.81 19.19
C ASP A 58 0.11 3.75 18.31
N VAL A 59 0.83 3.22 17.31
CA VAL A 59 0.35 2.14 16.45
C VAL A 59 -0.03 0.91 17.27
N ASN A 60 0.79 0.54 18.24
CA ASN A 60 0.51 -0.59 19.13
C ASN A 60 -0.69 -0.32 20.05
N ASN A 61 -0.93 0.93 20.42
CA ASN A 61 -2.12 1.30 21.16
C ASN A 61 -3.38 1.20 20.29
N TRP A 62 -3.36 1.72 19.06
CA TRP A 62 -4.48 1.63 18.11
C TRP A 62 -4.82 0.18 17.74
N LYS A 63 -3.80 -0.70 17.64
CA LYS A 63 -3.99 -2.14 17.41
C LYS A 63 -4.89 -2.81 18.45
N LYS A 64 -4.97 -2.29 19.69
CA LYS A 64 -5.85 -2.86 20.72
C LYS A 64 -7.32 -2.71 20.34
N ALA A 65 -7.72 -1.56 19.81
CA ALA A 65 -9.09 -1.34 19.33
C ALA A 65 -9.40 -2.26 18.14
N LEU A 66 -8.45 -2.40 17.20
CA LEU A 66 -8.60 -3.33 16.07
C LEU A 66 -8.73 -4.78 16.54
N ALA A 67 -8.01 -5.20 17.57
CA ALA A 67 -8.11 -6.55 18.12
C ALA A 67 -9.49 -6.86 18.74
N ASN A 68 -10.17 -5.83 19.26
CA ASN A 68 -11.55 -5.97 19.72
C ASN A 68 -12.52 -6.04 18.54
N PHE A 69 -12.37 -5.12 17.57
CA PHE A 69 -13.18 -5.10 16.36
C PHE A 69 -13.11 -6.43 15.58
N SER A 70 -11.94 -7.04 15.47
CA SER A 70 -11.74 -8.35 14.81
C SER A 70 -12.44 -9.53 15.50
N LYS A 71 -13.02 -9.34 16.69
CA LYS A 71 -13.76 -10.37 17.43
C LYS A 71 -15.26 -10.10 17.46
N GLU A 72 -15.72 -9.00 16.89
CA GLU A 72 -17.14 -8.68 16.82
C GLU A 72 -17.85 -9.69 15.91
N PHE A 73 -19.05 -10.08 16.31
CA PHE A 73 -19.89 -10.96 15.52
C PHE A 73 -20.39 -10.21 14.28
N ILE A 74 -19.91 -10.57 13.10
CA ILE A 74 -20.36 -10.01 11.82
C ILE A 74 -21.63 -10.72 11.36
N GLY A 75 -21.66 -12.05 11.50
CA GLY A 75 -22.73 -12.91 11.03
C GLY A 75 -22.43 -14.37 11.28
N GLN A 76 -23.33 -15.24 10.82
CA GLN A 76 -23.21 -16.68 10.95
C GLN A 76 -23.43 -17.37 9.61
N THR A 77 -22.75 -18.48 9.38
CA THR A 77 -23.05 -19.39 8.28
C THR A 77 -23.87 -20.57 8.80
N LEU A 78 -24.90 -20.97 8.05
CA LEU A 78 -25.71 -22.16 8.34
C LEU A 78 -25.20 -23.41 7.61
N VAL A 79 -24.19 -23.25 6.76
CA VAL A 79 -23.53 -24.32 6.01
C VAL A 79 -22.03 -24.31 6.28
N TYR A 80 -21.38 -25.46 6.13
CA TYR A 80 -19.93 -25.52 6.13
C TYR A 80 -19.39 -24.78 4.90
N LEU A 81 -18.55 -23.77 5.09
CA LEU A 81 -17.88 -23.06 3.99
C LEU A 81 -16.60 -23.81 3.64
N ASN A 82 -16.65 -24.64 2.60
CA ASN A 82 -15.55 -25.49 2.19
C ASN A 82 -14.53 -24.71 1.36
N GLY A 83 -13.45 -24.28 2.00
CA GLY A 83 -12.32 -23.58 1.38
C GLY A 83 -11.06 -24.43 1.21
N THR A 84 -11.14 -25.77 1.30
CA THR A 84 -9.94 -26.61 1.24
C THR A 84 -9.35 -26.66 -0.18
N THR A 85 -8.07 -27.04 -0.28
CA THR A 85 -7.39 -27.18 -1.56
C THR A 85 -7.98 -28.28 -2.43
N GLU A 86 -8.45 -29.36 -1.80
CA GLU A 86 -9.03 -30.52 -2.48
C GLU A 86 -10.36 -30.14 -3.16
N GLU A 87 -11.13 -29.23 -2.56
CA GLU A 87 -12.42 -28.80 -3.11
C GLU A 87 -12.23 -27.68 -4.13
N CYS A 88 -11.76 -26.51 -3.70
CA CYS A 88 -11.75 -25.28 -4.50
C CYS A 88 -10.79 -25.28 -5.71
N ARG A 89 -9.83 -26.21 -5.78
CA ARG A 89 -8.89 -26.29 -6.93
C ARG A 89 -9.26 -27.38 -7.94
N ASN A 90 -10.13 -28.31 -7.58
CA ASN A 90 -10.49 -29.44 -8.44
C ASN A 90 -11.94 -29.38 -8.92
N ARG A 91 -12.79 -28.58 -8.28
CA ARG A 91 -14.20 -28.36 -8.64
C ARG A 91 -14.73 -27.05 -8.05
N GLU A 92 -16.00 -26.76 -8.32
CA GLU A 92 -16.73 -25.67 -7.68
C GLU A 92 -16.77 -25.85 -6.15
N CYS A 93 -16.57 -24.76 -5.41
CA CYS A 93 -16.66 -24.77 -3.97
C CYS A 93 -17.50 -23.58 -3.47
N ASN A 94 -18.31 -23.81 -2.44
CA ASN A 94 -19.23 -22.80 -1.94
C ASN A 94 -18.54 -21.59 -1.28
N MET A 95 -17.31 -21.74 -0.75
CA MET A 95 -16.51 -20.61 -0.29
C MET A 95 -16.11 -19.68 -1.45
N GLY A 96 -15.75 -20.25 -2.61
CA GLY A 96 -15.42 -19.49 -3.80
C GLY A 96 -16.62 -18.70 -4.32
N ASN A 97 -17.80 -19.34 -4.40
CA ASN A 97 -19.03 -18.67 -4.78
C ASN A 97 -19.36 -17.50 -3.85
N LEU A 98 -19.34 -17.74 -2.53
CA LEU A 98 -19.60 -16.70 -1.53
C LEU A 98 -18.68 -15.48 -1.70
N ILE A 99 -17.37 -15.71 -1.91
CA ILE A 99 -16.41 -14.63 -2.08
C ILE A 99 -16.70 -13.86 -3.37
N CYS A 100 -16.93 -14.54 -4.50
CA CYS A 100 -17.21 -13.89 -5.78
C CYS A 100 -18.56 -13.16 -5.80
N GLU A 101 -19.55 -13.59 -5.03
CA GLU A 101 -20.80 -12.85 -4.85
C GLU A 101 -20.63 -11.59 -3.98
N ALA A 102 -19.63 -11.58 -3.09
CA ALA A 102 -19.33 -10.44 -2.22
C ALA A 102 -18.42 -9.37 -2.85
N MET A 103 -17.65 -9.74 -3.89
CA MET A 103 -16.72 -8.85 -4.61
C MET A 103 -17.44 -7.80 -5.46
#